data_AF-A0A1A8KQI7-F1
#
_entry.id   AF-A0A1A8KQI7-F1
#
_cell.length_a   1.000
_cell.length_b   1.000
_cell.length_c   1.000
_cell.angle_alpha   90.00
_cell.angle_beta   90.00
_cell.angle_gamma   90.00
#
_symmetry.space_group_name_H-M   'P 1'
#
loop_
_entity.id
_entity.type
_entity.pdbx_description
1 polymer ?
#
loop_
_entity_poly.entity_id
_entity_poly.type
_entity_poly.pdbx_seq_one_letter_code
_entity_poly.pdbx_strand_id
1 'polypeptide(L)'
;KVAKEIECLGQRWDALLKKAENRHKQLESILVVTQQFHETLEPLSEWLTATEKHLSNSEPIGTETSKLEDQISQHKMLQSDIEVRKKNVDRAISNGMELLKQTT
;
A
#
# COMPACT_ATOMS: atom_id res chain seq x y z
N LYS A 1 20.87 -11.94 -51.42
CA LYS A 1 19.89 -10.89 -51.04
C LYS A 1 18.86 -11.43 -50.06
N VAL A 2 18.07 -12.45 -50.43
CA VAL A 2 17.03 -13.07 -49.57
C VAL A 2 17.56 -13.61 -48.24
N ALA A 3 18.68 -14.35 -48.23
CA ALA A 3 19.25 -14.89 -46.99
C ALA A 3 19.60 -13.82 -45.94
N LYS A 4 20.12 -12.67 -46.39
CA LYS A 4 20.45 -11.53 -45.52
C LYS A 4 19.19 -10.88 -44.94
N GLU A 5 18.08 -10.85 -45.69
CA GLU A 5 16.81 -10.35 -45.19
C GLU A 5 16.16 -11.30 -44.18
N ILE A 6 16.28 -12.61 -44.39
CA ILE A 6 15.82 -13.63 -43.43
C ILE A 6 16.61 -13.52 -42.12
N GLU A 7 17.94 -13.37 -42.18
CA GLU A 7 18.79 -13.19 -41.00
C GLU A 7 18.43 -11.90 -40.23
N CYS A 8 18.24 -10.78 -40.95
CA CYS A 8 17.79 -9.52 -40.35
C CYS A 8 16.42 -9.65 -39.68
N LEU A 9 15.49 -10.37 -40.30
CA LEU A 9 14.17 -10.63 -39.73
C LEU A 9 14.27 -11.47 -38.45
N GLY A 10 15.11 -12.51 -38.44
CA GLY A 10 15.38 -13.32 -37.26
C GLY A 10 15.91 -12.49 -36.10
N GLN A 11 16.92 -11.65 -36.33
CA GLN A 11 17.48 -10.76 -35.30
C GLN A 11 16.44 -9.79 -34.73
N ARG A 12 15.57 -9.24 -35.59
CA ARG A 12 14.47 -8.35 -35.14
C ARG A 12 13.44 -9.09 -34.32
N TRP A 13 13.11 -10.33 -34.71
CA TRP A 13 12.20 -11.19 -33.96
C TRP A 13 12.74 -11.52 -32.57
N ASP A 14 14.00 -11.95 -32.48
CA ASP A 14 14.64 -12.27 -31.20
C ASP A 14 14.72 -11.04 -30.28
N ALA A 15 15.04 -9.87 -30.86
CA ALA A 15 15.05 -8.61 -30.12
C ALA A 15 13.64 -8.22 -29.61
N LEU A 16 12.60 -8.45 -30.40
CA LEU A 16 11.22 -8.20 -30.00
C LEU A 16 10.79 -9.16 -28.89
N LEU A 17 11.09 -10.45 -29.03
CA LEU A 17 10.76 -11.48 -28.05
C LEU A 17 11.43 -11.15 -26.71
N LYS A 18 12.73 -10.85 -26.71
CA LYS A 18 13.46 -10.47 -25.51
C LYS A 18 12.89 -9.22 -24.83
N LYS A 19 12.46 -8.22 -25.61
CA LYS A 19 11.78 -7.02 -25.07
C LYS A 19 10.43 -7.37 -24.44
N ALA A 20 9.66 -8.24 -25.07
CA ALA A 20 8.37 -8.70 -24.55
C ALA A 20 8.53 -9.47 -23.24
N GLU A 21 9.48 -10.41 -23.17
CA GLU A 21 9.80 -11.17 -21.96
C GLU A 21 10.27 -10.27 -20.82
N ASN A 22 11.15 -9.30 -21.09
CA ASN A 22 11.60 -8.35 -20.08
C ASN A 22 10.44 -7.49 -19.57
N ARG A 23 9.55 -7.03 -20.46
CA ARG A 23 8.38 -6.24 -20.07
C ARG A 23 7.41 -7.07 -19.23
N HIS A 24 7.21 -8.35 -19.57
CA HIS A 24 6.36 -9.25 -18.81
C HIS A 24 6.89 -9.43 -17.38
N LYS A 25 8.18 -9.75 -17.22
CA LYS A 25 8.82 -9.87 -15.89
C LYS A 25 8.73 -8.59 -15.06
N GLN A 26 8.89 -7.43 -15.70
CA GLN A 26 8.73 -6.13 -15.03
C GLN A 26 7.29 -5.94 -14.53
N LEU A 27 6.28 -6.27 -15.34
CA LEU A 27 4.88 -6.16 -14.95
C LEU A 27 4.52 -7.12 -13.82
N GLU A 28 5.03 -8.35 -13.84
CA GLU A 28 4.84 -9.31 -12.74
C GLU A 28 5.44 -8.78 -11.43
N SER A 29 6.66 -8.22 -11.47
CA SER A 29 7.28 -7.59 -10.30
C SER A 29 6.44 -6.43 -9.76
N ILE A 30 6.01 -5.51 -10.63
CA ILE A 30 5.18 -4.36 -10.24
C ILE A 30 3.86 -4.83 -9.63
N LEU A 31 3.23 -5.87 -10.19
CA LEU A 31 1.98 -6.42 -9.69
C LEU A 31 2.14 -6.92 -8.25
N VAL A 32 3.20 -7.67 -7.96
CA VAL A 32 3.47 -8.17 -6.60
C VAL A 32 3.62 -7.02 -5.61
N VAL A 33 4.41 -6.00 -5.95
CA VAL A 33 4.60 -4.85 -5.04
C VAL A 33 3.32 -4.03 -4.89
N THR A 34 2.52 -3.90 -5.94
CA THR A 34 1.21 -3.24 -5.88
C THR A 34 0.26 -3.95 -4.93
N GLN A 35 0.19 -5.28 -5.02
CA GLN A 35 -0.63 -6.10 -4.12
C GLN A 35 -0.18 -5.94 -2.67
N GLN A 36 1.13 -6.04 -2.40
CA GLN A 36 1.68 -5.84 -1.06
C GLN A 36 1.39 -4.45 -0.50
N PHE A 37 1.49 -3.40 -1.32
CA PHE A 37 1.12 -2.05 -0.89
C PHE A 37 -0.37 -1.97 -0.54
N HIS A 38 -1.24 -2.46 -1.43
CA HIS A 38 -2.68 -2.44 -1.22
C HIS A 38 -3.11 -3.21 0.04
N GLU A 39 -2.62 -4.43 0.22
CA GLU A 39 -2.90 -5.28 1.41
C GLU A 39 -2.45 -4.64 2.72
N THR A 40 -1.44 -3.76 2.69
CA THR A 40 -1.01 -3.00 3.88
C THR A 40 -1.78 -1.70 4.10
N LEU A 41 -2.25 -1.08 3.02
CA LEU A 41 -2.93 0.21 3.06
C LEU A 41 -4.41 0.08 3.41
N GLU A 42 -5.11 -0.89 2.83
CA GLU A 42 -6.56 -1.02 2.97
C GLU A 42 -7.01 -1.18 4.43
N PRO A 43 -6.43 -2.09 5.24
CA PRO A 43 -6.81 -2.21 6.66
C PRO A 43 -6.54 -0.96 7.49
N LEU A 44 -5.51 -0.18 7.12
CA LEU A 44 -5.21 1.10 7.78
C LEU A 44 -6.29 2.13 7.44
N SER A 45 -6.70 2.22 6.18
CA SER A 45 -7.73 3.14 5.72
C SER A 45 -9.09 2.85 6.36
N GLU A 46 -9.47 1.57 6.43
CA GLU A 46 -10.71 1.13 7.08
C GLU A 46 -10.71 1.49 8.57
N TRP A 47 -9.61 1.17 9.26
CA TRP A 47 -9.48 1.46 10.70
C TRP A 47 -9.48 2.97 10.98
N LEU A 48 -8.76 3.77 10.19
CA LEU A 48 -8.75 5.23 10.33
C LEU A 48 -10.16 5.80 10.13
N THR A 49 -10.86 5.37 9.07
CA THR A 49 -12.22 5.83 8.77
C THR A 49 -13.19 5.49 9.91
N ALA A 50 -13.12 4.26 10.43
CA ALA A 50 -13.96 3.84 11.55
C ALA A 50 -13.64 4.62 12.83
N THR A 51 -12.36 4.86 13.11
CA THR A 51 -11.88 5.60 14.28
C THR A 51 -12.28 7.07 14.22
N GLU A 52 -12.09 7.72 13.08
CA GLU A 52 -12.51 9.11 12.85
C GLU A 52 -14.02 9.27 13.02
N LYS A 53 -14.82 8.35 12.48
CA LYS A 53 -16.27 8.32 12.67
C LYS A 53 -16.67 8.11 14.12
N HIS A 54 -15.96 7.25 14.86
CA HIS A 54 -16.22 7.04 16.28
C HIS A 54 -15.94 8.31 17.09
N LEU A 55 -14.80 8.96 16.83
CA LEU A 55 -14.41 10.21 17.49
C LEU A 55 -15.36 11.36 17.15
N SER A 56 -15.82 11.47 15.90
CA SER A 56 -16.76 12.52 15.50
C SER A 56 -18.14 12.39 16.16
N ASN A 57 -18.52 11.16 16.53
CA ASN A 57 -19.79 10.86 17.20
C ASN A 57 -19.66 10.77 18.73
N SER A 58 -18.46 11.00 19.27
CA SER A 58 -18.24 10.95 20.72
C SER A 58 -18.97 12.09 21.42
N GLU A 59 -19.54 11.80 22.60
CA GLU A 59 -20.24 12.81 23.38
C GLU A 59 -19.30 13.95 23.79
N PRO A 60 -19.82 15.19 23.97
CA PRO A 60 -19.04 16.28 24.53
C PRO A 60 -18.39 15.89 25.86
N ILE A 61 -17.31 16.57 26.24
CA ILE A 61 -16.64 16.35 27.52
C ILE A 61 -17.66 16.49 28.65
N GLY A 62 -17.85 15.41 29.43
CA GLY A 62 -18.80 15.39 30.53
C GLY A 62 -18.30 16.22 31.72
N THR A 63 -19.22 16.76 32.52
CA THR A 63 -18.87 17.41 33.80
C THR A 63 -18.94 16.46 34.99
N GLU A 64 -19.48 15.26 34.79
CA GLU A 64 -19.53 14.18 35.77
C GLU A 64 -18.20 13.40 35.78
N THR A 65 -17.62 13.20 36.95
CA THR A 65 -16.32 12.52 37.12
C THR A 65 -16.29 11.13 36.48
N SER A 66 -17.37 10.35 36.60
CA SER A 66 -17.45 9.01 35.99
C SER A 66 -17.35 9.05 34.46
N LYS A 67 -18.05 9.99 33.81
CA LYS A 67 -17.99 10.19 32.35
C LYS A 67 -16.59 10.61 31.91
N LEU A 68 -15.91 11.45 32.69
CA LEU A 68 -14.53 11.86 32.43
C LEU A 68 -13.56 10.66 32.53
N GLU A 69 -13.73 9.79 33.52
CA GLU A 69 -12.92 8.58 33.68
C GLU A 69 -13.09 7.62 32.48
N ASP A 70 -14.33 7.42 32.03
CA ASP A 70 -14.65 6.61 30.84
C ASP A 70 -14.00 7.19 29.58
N GLN A 71 -14.12 8.51 29.36
CA GLN A 71 -13.49 9.20 28.22
C GLN A 71 -11.96 9.05 28.26
N ILE A 72 -11.32 9.24 29.42
CA ILE A 72 -9.88 9.05 29.57
C ILE A 72 -9.48 7.60 29.23
N SER A 73 -10.25 6.62 29.69
CA SER A 73 -10.00 5.21 29.41
C SER A 73 -10.07 4.90 27.91
N GLN A 74 -11.12 5.40 27.23
CA GLN A 74 -11.28 5.27 25.78
C GLN A 74 -10.12 5.90 25.01
N HIS A 75 -9.70 7.12 25.37
CA HIS A 75 -8.57 7.78 24.73
C HIS A 75 -7.24 7.06 24.95
N LYS A 76 -7.01 6.47 26.14
CA LYS A 76 -5.82 5.64 26.39
C LYS A 76 -5.80 4.36 25.54
N MET A 77 -6.96 3.71 25.38
CA MET A 77 -7.08 2.55 24.50
C MET A 77 -6.78 2.93 23.05
N LEU A 78 -7.37 4.02 22.56
CA LEU A 78 -7.09 4.54 21.22
C LEU A 78 -5.60 4.86 21.03
N GLN A 79 -4.96 5.51 22.01
CA GLN A 79 -3.53 5.79 21.97
C GLN A 79 -2.70 4.51 21.82
N SER A 80 -3.05 3.45 22.56
CA SER A 80 -2.40 2.15 22.45
C SER A 80 -2.59 1.54 21.05
N ASP A 81 -3.80 1.63 20.50
CA ASP A 81 -4.10 1.11 19.16
C ASP A 81 -3.32 1.84 18.06
N ILE A 82 -3.18 3.16 18.18
CA ILE A 82 -2.34 3.99 17.30
C ILE A 82 -0.89 3.51 17.35
N GLU A 83 -0.32 3.34 18.55
CA GLU A 83 1.08 2.93 18.70
C GLU A 83 1.33 1.55 18.10
N VAL A 84 0.42 0.60 18.31
CA VAL A 84 0.51 -0.76 17.72
C VAL A 84 0.45 -0.71 16.19
N ARG A 85 -0.30 0.23 15.61
CA ARG A 85 -0.48 0.37 14.16
C ARG A 85 0.60 1.18 13.47
N LYS A 86 1.44 1.91 14.21
CA LYS A 86 2.58 2.66 13.66
C LYS A 86 3.46 1.80 12.74
N LYS A 87 3.80 0.58 13.16
CA LYS A 87 4.57 -0.38 12.34
C LYS A 87 3.88 -0.73 11.01
N ASN A 88 2.54 -0.76 10.99
CA ASN A 88 1.79 -1.06 9.78
C ASN A 88 1.83 0.13 8.82
N VAL A 89 1.75 1.35 9.34
CA VAL A 89 1.91 2.60 8.57
C VAL A 89 3.31 2.66 7.96
N ASP A 90 4.36 2.40 8.76
CA ASP A 90 5.74 2.39 8.28
C ASP A 90 5.93 1.37 7.15
N ARG A 91 5.31 0.18 7.28
CA ARG A 91 5.33 -0.84 6.24
C ARG A 91 4.60 -0.40 4.97
N ALA A 92 3.42 0.22 5.10
CA ALA A 92 2.68 0.74 3.95
C ALA A 92 3.47 1.83 3.22
N ILE A 93 4.14 2.72 3.95
CA ILE A 93 5.04 3.73 3.37
C ILE A 93 6.19 3.07 2.62
N SER A 94 6.86 2.09 3.22
CA SER A 94 7.95 1.34 2.57
C SER A 94 7.50 0.66 1.27
N ASN A 95 6.36 -0.02 1.29
CA ASN A 95 5.80 -0.68 0.11
C ASN A 95 5.44 0.35 -0.98
N GLY A 96 4.86 1.50 -0.59
CA GLY A 96 4.55 2.59 -1.52
C GLY A 96 5.80 3.20 -2.17
N MET A 97 6.89 3.36 -1.41
CA MET A 97 8.17 3.83 -1.94
C MET A 97 8.78 2.84 -2.95
N GLU A 98 8.73 1.54 -2.66
CA GLU A 98 9.22 0.51 -3.60
C GLU A 98 8.35 0.49 -4.87
N LEU A 99 7.03 0.65 -4.74
CA LEU A 99 6.14 0.74 -5.90
C LEU A 99 6.49 1.95 -6.79
N LEU A 100 6.71 3.12 -6.18
CA LEU A 100 7.12 4.32 -6.92
C LEU A 100 8.42 4.11 -7.68
N LYS A 101 9.42 3.49 -7.04
CA LYS A 101 10.71 3.17 -7.65
C LYS A 101 10.60 2.20 -8.84
N GLN A 102 9.63 1.29 -8.83
CA GLN A 102 9.43 0.35 -9.94
C GLN A 102 8.57 0.92 -11.08
N THR A 103 7.82 1.99 -10.82
CA THR A 103 6.86 2.58 -11.77
C THR A 103 7.29 3.92 -12.37
N THR A 104 8.21 4.63 -11.73
CA THR A 104 8.76 5.94 -12.17
C THR A 104 10.15 5.77 -12.77
#